data_AF-A0A7J7LTP9-F1
#
_entry.id   AF-A0A7J7LTP9-F1
#
_cell.length_a   1.000
_cell.length_b   1.000
_cell.length_c   1.000
_cell.angle_alpha   90.00
_cell.angle_beta   90.00
_cell.angle_gamma   90.00
#
_symmetry.space_group_name_H-M   'P 1'
#
loop_
_entity.id
_entity.type
_entity.pdbx_description
1 polymer ?
#
loop_
_entity_poly.entity_id
_entity_poly.type
_entity_poly.pdbx_seq_one_letter_code
_entity_poly.pdbx_strand_id
1 'polypeptide(L)'
;MPVMFNASILNGMGLIGYVKGQPTWHPNNDEKNLLSIHFSYSKFIWPWTSYLALHMQIKDEGAQFSGLIEGNVTVNIFSLPPPREKGQRRTITCVLQLKLKVVPTLPRAKSILWDQYHSIKYPPRYIPRDSLEVRNDILDWHGDYLHTNFHVMLNMLRDSRYCVETLGSPLTCFDVRQYWTLLMVDLEDEYFKEEIEKLRDDILNAGLGLVVFAEWYNMDTMVKMRFYDDNTRSWLTPITGGANISALNDLLSSFGIAFGDKILNGDFFIDGEHSRYASRTDKVKFPEGGFVHSFPFLDSSESGATQNVLQTSGLMKEVHLSDGVLSLCFLQFDMQVLLPSQWIIPIIVAIFGTSF
;
A
#
# COMPACT_ATOMS: atom_id res chain seq x y z
N MET A 1 -3.20 -5.48 14.86
CA MET A 1 -2.33 -6.21 13.91
C MET A 1 -0.87 -6.20 14.35
N PRO A 2 -0.03 -7.17 13.96
CA PRO A 2 1.40 -7.11 14.22
C PRO A 2 2.07 -6.04 13.32
N VAL A 3 2.98 -5.26 13.91
CA VAL A 3 3.85 -4.34 13.17
C VAL A 3 5.09 -5.10 12.72
N MET A 4 5.38 -5.07 11.41
CA MET A 4 6.57 -5.71 10.85
C MET A 4 7.73 -4.72 10.74
N PHE A 5 8.92 -5.17 11.15
CA PHE A 5 10.18 -4.44 10.96
C PHE A 5 11.25 -5.38 10.40
N ASN A 6 11.82 -5.03 9.25
CA ASN A 6 12.84 -5.82 8.58
C ASN A 6 14.22 -5.17 8.78
N ALA A 7 15.20 -5.99 9.18
CA ALA A 7 16.59 -5.62 9.31
C ALA A 7 17.45 -6.48 8.38
N SER A 8 18.37 -5.84 7.67
CA SER A 8 19.40 -6.52 6.88
C SER A 8 20.59 -6.86 7.76
N ILE A 9 21.05 -8.10 7.67
CA ILE A 9 22.27 -8.57 8.32
C ILE A 9 23.40 -8.49 7.31
N LEU A 10 24.48 -7.80 7.67
CA LEU A 10 25.72 -7.74 6.91
C LEU A 10 26.81 -8.49 7.67
N ASN A 11 27.31 -9.57 7.08
CA ASN A 11 28.33 -10.43 7.66
C ASN A 11 29.72 -10.07 7.14
N GLY A 12 30.44 -9.26 7.91
CA GLY A 12 31.84 -8.93 7.63
C GLY A 12 32.85 -10.01 8.03
N MET A 13 32.43 -11.09 8.70
CA MET A 13 33.36 -12.13 9.18
C MET A 13 33.83 -13.09 8.07
N GLY A 14 33.06 -13.21 6.98
CA GLY A 14 33.36 -14.06 5.83
C GLY A 14 32.20 -14.16 4.84
N LEU A 15 32.45 -14.81 3.70
CA LEU A 15 31.45 -15.00 2.63
C LEU A 15 30.19 -15.75 3.09
N ILE A 16 30.37 -16.70 4.01
CA ILE A 16 29.32 -17.56 4.54
C ILE A 16 29.19 -17.33 6.05
N GLY A 17 27.95 -17.21 6.53
CA GLY A 17 27.61 -17.16 7.94
C GLY A 17 26.37 -17.98 8.26
N TYR A 18 26.17 -18.26 9.54
CA TYR A 18 25.02 -18.99 10.07
C TYR A 18 24.49 -18.31 11.32
N VAL A 19 23.17 -18.21 11.43
CA VAL A 19 22.52 -17.75 12.66
C VAL A 19 22.48 -18.90 13.67
N LYS A 20 23.06 -18.67 14.84
CA LYS A 20 23.13 -19.62 15.95
C LYS A 20 21.89 -19.49 16.84
N GLY A 21 21.02 -20.48 16.77
CA GLY A 21 19.79 -20.50 17.56
C GLY A 21 18.74 -19.51 17.05
N GLN A 22 17.72 -19.26 17.87
CA GLN A 22 16.68 -18.29 17.57
C GLN A 22 17.07 -16.91 18.14
N PRO A 23 16.78 -15.80 17.41
CA PRO A 23 16.82 -14.46 17.96
C PRO A 23 16.02 -14.35 19.25
N THR A 24 16.50 -13.56 20.20
CA THR A 24 15.86 -13.39 21.52
C THR A 24 15.57 -11.93 21.79
N TRP A 25 14.40 -11.67 22.38
CA TRP A 25 13.98 -10.36 22.87
C TRP A 25 14.29 -10.25 24.37
N HIS A 26 14.94 -9.15 24.74
CA HIS A 26 15.30 -8.82 26.11
C HIS A 26 14.71 -7.44 26.45
N PRO A 27 13.57 -7.37 27.15
CA PRO A 27 13.01 -6.10 27.58
C PRO A 27 13.94 -5.43 28.61
N ASN A 28 14.00 -4.10 28.61
CA ASN A 28 14.77 -3.36 29.63
C ASN A 28 14.10 -3.40 31.01
N ASN A 29 12.80 -3.65 31.06
CA ASN A 29 12.02 -3.73 32.30
C ASN A 29 11.14 -4.98 32.28
N ASP A 30 11.45 -5.93 33.16
CA ASP A 30 10.78 -7.24 33.24
C ASP A 30 9.37 -7.16 33.82
N GLU A 31 9.05 -6.16 34.65
CA GLU A 31 7.76 -6.07 35.34
C GLU A 31 6.58 -5.79 34.39
N LYS A 32 6.85 -5.39 33.14
CA LYS A 32 5.85 -5.02 32.13
C LYS A 32 6.24 -5.51 30.72
N ASN A 33 6.62 -6.78 30.57
CA ASN A 33 6.85 -7.36 29.25
C ASN A 33 5.54 -7.59 28.47
N LEU A 34 4.98 -6.49 27.97
CA LEU A 34 3.72 -6.42 27.22
C LEU A 34 3.90 -6.61 25.71
N LEU A 35 5.14 -6.76 25.24
CA LEU A 35 5.47 -6.94 23.84
C LEU A 35 5.71 -8.42 23.53
N SER A 36 5.06 -8.92 22.50
CA SER A 36 5.36 -10.20 21.87
C SER A 36 6.09 -9.94 20.56
N ILE A 37 7.23 -10.62 20.35
CA ILE A 37 7.98 -10.55 19.10
C ILE A 37 8.12 -11.97 18.53
N HIS A 38 7.63 -12.17 17.31
CA HIS A 38 7.92 -13.34 16.51
C HIS A 38 8.99 -13.00 15.46
N PHE A 39 9.90 -13.93 15.18
CA PHE A 39 11.04 -13.69 14.29
C PHE A 39 10.99 -14.59 13.06
N SER A 40 11.18 -14.00 11.88
CA SER A 40 11.47 -14.74 10.64
C SER A 40 12.85 -14.32 10.15
N TYR A 41 13.75 -15.27 9.88
CA TYR A 41 15.13 -14.93 9.58
C TYR A 41 15.81 -16.00 8.71
N SER A 42 16.84 -15.61 7.98
CA SER A 42 17.66 -16.56 7.23
C SER A 42 18.56 -17.34 8.19
N LYS A 43 18.49 -18.68 8.15
CA LYS A 43 19.43 -19.54 8.91
C LYS A 43 20.85 -19.49 8.34
N PHE A 44 20.95 -19.24 7.03
CA PHE A 44 22.16 -19.20 6.25
C PHE A 44 22.36 -17.79 5.67
N ILE A 45 23.59 -17.29 5.70
CA ILE A 45 23.97 -15.97 5.22
C ILE A 45 24.89 -16.14 4.03
N TRP A 46 24.43 -15.73 2.85
CA TRP A 46 25.22 -15.78 1.62
C TRP A 46 24.60 -14.93 0.48
N PRO A 47 25.41 -14.22 -0.32
CA PRO A 47 26.81 -13.89 -0.07
C PRO A 47 26.86 -12.66 0.86
N TRP A 48 27.48 -12.80 2.04
CA TRP A 48 27.60 -11.78 3.11
C TRP A 48 26.29 -11.19 3.67
N THR A 49 25.15 -11.34 3.01
CA THR A 49 23.91 -10.68 3.36
C THR A 49 22.82 -11.68 3.72
N SER A 50 21.93 -11.27 4.63
CA SER A 50 20.71 -12.00 4.95
C SER A 50 19.69 -11.06 5.62
N TYR A 51 18.55 -11.58 6.05
CA TYR A 51 17.50 -10.79 6.69
C TYR A 51 17.11 -11.31 8.10
N LEU A 52 16.57 -10.39 8.89
CA LEU A 52 15.87 -10.61 10.15
C LEU A 52 14.59 -9.77 10.14
N ALA A 53 13.43 -10.42 10.14
CA ALA A 53 12.12 -9.81 10.25
C ALA A 53 11.58 -9.97 11.67
N LEU A 54 11.06 -8.88 12.22
CA LEU A 54 10.45 -8.80 13.54
C LEU A 54 8.96 -8.55 13.35
N HIS A 55 8.14 -9.45 13.86
CA HIS A 55 6.68 -9.31 13.91
C HIS A 55 6.30 -8.96 15.35
N MET A 56 5.97 -7.69 15.58
CA MET A 56 5.80 -7.12 16.91
C MET A 56 4.32 -6.89 17.20
N GLN A 57 3.82 -7.43 18.31
CA GLN A 57 2.44 -7.26 18.72
C GLN A 57 2.38 -7.00 20.23
N ILE A 58 1.52 -6.05 20.63
CA ILE A 58 1.21 -5.84 22.04
C ILE A 58 0.27 -6.95 22.50
N LYS A 59 0.59 -7.59 23.62
CA LYS A 59 -0.24 -8.63 24.22
C LYS A 59 -1.54 -8.02 24.75
N ASP A 60 -2.58 -8.85 24.90
CA ASP A 60 -3.89 -8.39 25.34
C ASP A 60 -3.87 -7.70 26.71
N GLU A 61 -2.97 -8.11 27.62
CA GLU A 61 -2.81 -7.46 28.93
C GLU A 61 -2.30 -6.01 28.81
N GLY A 62 -1.70 -5.67 27.66
CA GLY A 62 -1.19 -4.35 27.33
C GLY A 62 -2.16 -3.46 26.53
N ALA A 63 -3.40 -3.89 26.29
CA ALA A 63 -4.35 -3.13 25.45
C ALA A 63 -4.62 -1.70 25.94
N GLN A 64 -4.56 -1.46 27.25
CA GLN A 64 -4.75 -0.14 27.87
C GLN A 64 -3.43 0.56 28.22
N PHE A 65 -2.30 -0.04 27.86
CA PHE A 65 -0.99 0.52 28.17
C PHE A 65 -0.69 1.74 27.30
N SER A 66 -0.16 2.78 27.93
CA SER A 66 0.38 3.95 27.25
C SER A 66 1.78 4.24 27.79
N GLY A 67 2.76 4.32 26.90
CA GLY A 67 4.13 4.57 27.31
C GLY A 67 5.15 4.09 26.29
N LEU A 68 6.40 3.99 26.75
CA LEU A 68 7.52 3.49 25.95
C LEU A 68 7.85 2.06 26.39
N ILE A 69 8.06 1.18 25.41
CA ILE A 69 8.67 -0.13 25.60
C ILE A 69 10.04 -0.09 24.94
N GLU A 70 11.07 -0.41 25.72
CA GLU A 70 12.46 -0.41 25.29
C GLU A 70 13.12 -1.75 25.61
N GLY A 71 14.06 -2.16 24.77
CA GLY A 71 14.80 -3.40 24.97
C GLY A 71 15.67 -3.75 23.77
N ASN A 72 16.22 -4.95 23.81
CA ASN A 72 17.23 -5.41 22.87
C ASN A 72 16.80 -6.73 22.21
N VAL A 73 16.93 -6.81 20.90
CA VAL A 73 16.90 -8.07 20.16
C VAL A 73 18.34 -8.51 19.92
N THR A 74 18.67 -9.73 20.34
CA THR A 74 20.01 -10.28 20.15
C THR A 74 20.01 -11.42 19.15
N VAL A 75 20.97 -11.39 18.21
CA VAL A 75 21.20 -12.45 17.22
C VAL A 75 22.65 -12.87 17.27
N ASN A 76 22.88 -14.17 17.43
CA ASN A 76 24.22 -14.74 17.42
C ASN A 76 24.53 -15.27 16.02
N ILE A 77 25.63 -14.83 15.43
CA ILE A 77 26.07 -15.25 14.09
C ILE A 77 27.45 -15.87 14.21
N PHE A 78 27.69 -16.95 13.49
CA PHE A 78 29.03 -17.50 13.33
C PHE A 78 29.41 -17.72 11.88
N SER A 79 30.70 -17.55 11.58
CA SER A 79 31.31 -17.85 10.29
C SER A 79 32.43 -18.85 10.44
N LEU A 80 32.56 -19.72 9.44
CA LEU A 80 33.69 -20.61 9.32
C LEU A 80 34.90 -19.80 8.84
N PRO A 81 36.12 -20.11 9.32
CA PRO A 81 37.33 -19.49 8.81
C PRO A 81 37.53 -19.84 7.32
N PRO A 82 38.25 -19.00 6.55
CA PRO A 82 38.65 -19.34 5.20
C PRO A 82 39.41 -20.67 5.16
N PRO A 83 39.34 -21.46 4.07
CA PRO A 83 40.00 -22.77 3.97
C PRO A 83 41.51 -22.76 4.25
N ARG A 84 42.16 -21.60 4.11
CA ARG A 84 43.61 -21.40 4.32
C ARG A 84 43.97 -20.99 5.75
N GLU A 85 43.01 -20.66 6.61
CA GLU A 85 43.23 -20.33 8.02
C GLU A 85 42.83 -21.52 8.91
N LYS A 86 43.79 -22.12 9.63
CA LYS A 86 43.48 -23.00 10.76
C LYS A 86 43.02 -22.12 11.93
N GLY A 87 41.73 -21.86 12.05
CA GLY A 87 41.16 -20.99 13.07
C GLY A 87 39.91 -21.54 13.75
N GLN A 88 39.59 -21.02 14.93
CA GLN A 88 38.28 -21.24 15.56
C GLN A 88 37.18 -20.50 14.80
N ARG A 89 35.94 -20.97 14.95
CA ARG A 89 34.75 -20.32 14.40
C ARG A 89 34.66 -18.88 14.93
N ARG A 90 34.57 -17.90 14.04
CA ARG A 90 34.34 -16.50 14.42
C ARG A 90 32.87 -16.37 14.78
N THR A 91 32.58 -15.88 15.98
CA THR A 91 31.20 -15.70 16.46
C THR A 91 31.03 -14.25 16.91
N ILE A 92 29.92 -13.64 16.54
CA ILE A 92 29.53 -12.30 16.96
C ILE A 92 28.09 -12.31 17.46
N THR A 93 27.82 -11.50 18.47
CA THR A 93 26.46 -11.21 18.94
C THR A 93 26.09 -9.82 18.44
N CYS A 94 25.10 -9.76 17.56
CA CYS A 94 24.51 -8.51 17.09
C CYS A 94 23.38 -8.12 18.04
N VAL A 95 23.31 -6.84 18.40
CA VAL A 95 22.29 -6.27 19.28
C VAL A 95 21.54 -5.17 18.52
N LEU A 96 20.24 -5.36 18.36
CA LEU A 96 19.33 -4.36 17.80
C LEU A 96 18.53 -3.75 18.95
N GLN A 97 18.70 -2.44 19.15
CA GLN A 97 17.95 -1.70 20.17
C GLN A 97 16.59 -1.30 19.62
N LEU A 98 15.52 -1.62 20.35
CA LEU A 98 14.15 -1.27 20.00
C LEU A 98 13.58 -0.29 21.01
N LYS A 99 12.88 0.73 20.48
CA LYS A 99 12.13 1.71 21.25
C LYS A 99 10.78 1.91 20.59
N LEU A 100 9.72 1.46 21.26
CA LEU A 100 8.35 1.50 20.75
C LEU A 100 7.52 2.44 21.61
N LYS A 101 6.80 3.36 20.96
CA LYS A 101 5.76 4.16 21.61
C LYS A 101 4.44 3.44 21.47
N VAL A 102 3.89 3.01 22.60
CA VAL A 102 2.61 2.30 22.67
C VAL A 102 1.52 3.27 23.11
N VAL A 103 0.41 3.21 22.40
CA VAL A 103 -0.82 3.94 22.70
C VAL A 103 -1.91 2.92 23.03
N PRO A 104 -2.87 3.27 23.91
CA PRO A 104 -3.96 2.36 24.24
C PRO A 104 -4.84 2.15 23.00
N THR A 105 -5.49 0.99 22.94
CA THR A 105 -6.43 0.66 21.87
C THR A 105 -7.54 1.72 21.81
N LEU A 106 -7.66 2.40 20.67
CA LEU A 106 -8.69 3.42 20.46
C LEU A 106 -10.07 2.80 20.19
N PRO A 107 -11.17 3.54 20.42
CA PRO A 107 -12.50 3.10 20.02
C PRO A 107 -12.56 2.82 18.52
N ARG A 108 -13.35 1.82 18.14
CA ARG A 108 -13.56 1.38 16.74
C ARG A 108 -13.71 2.56 15.77
N ALA A 109 -14.51 3.57 16.12
CA ALA A 109 -14.79 4.76 15.30
C ALA A 109 -13.55 5.57 14.88
N LYS A 110 -12.39 5.36 15.52
CA LYS A 110 -11.12 6.02 15.18
C LYS A 110 -10.09 5.07 14.57
N SER A 111 -10.45 3.80 14.37
CA SER A 111 -9.55 2.76 13.89
C SER A 111 -9.75 2.55 12.39
N ILE A 112 -8.71 2.84 11.62
CA ILE A 112 -8.63 2.65 10.19
C ILE A 112 -7.67 1.48 9.92
N LEU A 113 -8.12 0.55 9.09
CA LEU A 113 -7.30 -0.51 8.54
C LEU A 113 -6.85 -0.11 7.14
N TRP A 114 -5.55 -0.14 6.89
CA TRP A 114 -4.97 0.11 5.59
C TRP A 114 -4.64 -1.21 4.90
N ASP A 115 -5.15 -1.45 3.71
CA ASP A 115 -4.76 -2.62 2.92
C ASP A 115 -3.36 -2.44 2.32
N GLN A 116 -2.38 -3.13 2.90
CA GLN A 116 -1.00 -3.17 2.39
C GLN A 116 -0.72 -4.49 1.65
N TYR A 117 -1.64 -5.46 1.74
CA TYR A 117 -1.41 -6.81 1.25
C TYR A 117 -1.51 -6.87 -0.27
N HIS A 118 -2.48 -6.14 -0.84
CA HIS A 118 -2.76 -6.09 -2.28
C HIS A 118 -2.03 -4.95 -3.02
N SER A 119 -1.27 -4.10 -2.30
CA SER A 119 -0.39 -3.09 -2.90
C SER A 119 0.95 -3.68 -3.35
N ILE A 120 1.61 -3.01 -4.30
CA ILE A 120 2.98 -3.33 -4.72
C ILE A 120 3.97 -3.21 -3.57
N LYS A 121 4.82 -4.22 -3.40
CA LYS A 121 5.80 -4.29 -2.28
C LYS A 121 7.24 -3.92 -2.66
N TYR A 122 7.50 -3.56 -3.92
CA TYR A 122 8.79 -3.46 -4.62
C TYR A 122 8.92 -4.57 -5.68
N PRO A 123 9.11 -4.22 -6.98
CA PRO A 123 8.63 -5.06 -8.08
C PRO A 123 9.56 -6.23 -8.44
N PRO A 124 8.97 -7.42 -8.70
CA PRO A 124 9.50 -8.40 -9.64
C PRO A 124 8.81 -8.34 -11.03
N ARG A 125 7.78 -7.49 -11.22
CA ARG A 125 6.95 -7.40 -12.44
C ARG A 125 6.89 -5.95 -12.96
N TYR A 126 6.66 -5.76 -14.26
CA TYR A 126 6.50 -4.43 -14.86
C TYR A 126 5.13 -3.85 -14.53
N ILE A 127 5.12 -2.87 -13.62
CA ILE A 127 3.98 -1.98 -13.37
C ILE A 127 4.43 -0.56 -13.70
N PRO A 128 3.66 0.16 -14.54
CA PRO A 128 3.99 1.52 -14.94
C PRO A 128 3.73 2.50 -13.81
N ARG A 129 4.28 3.72 -13.92
CA ARG A 129 3.96 4.79 -12.97
C ARG A 129 2.50 5.23 -13.04
N ASP A 130 2.00 5.74 -11.93
CA ASP A 130 0.65 6.32 -11.83
C ASP A 130 0.52 7.56 -12.73
N SER A 131 1.53 8.44 -12.70
CA SER A 131 1.55 9.64 -13.52
C SER A 131 2.11 9.36 -14.92
N LEU A 132 1.23 9.41 -15.92
CA LEU A 132 1.60 9.22 -17.33
C LEU A 132 2.32 10.43 -17.96
N GLU A 133 2.46 11.53 -17.22
CA GLU A 133 3.21 12.71 -17.66
C GLU A 133 4.72 12.45 -17.62
N VAL A 134 5.19 11.54 -16.77
CA VAL A 134 6.60 11.21 -16.59
C VAL A 134 7.01 10.09 -17.56
N ARG A 135 7.72 10.45 -18.63
CA ARG A 135 8.11 9.50 -19.70
C ARG A 135 9.53 8.95 -19.62
N ASN A 136 10.39 9.55 -18.79
CA ASN A 136 11.81 9.19 -18.71
C ASN A 136 12.09 7.97 -17.82
N ASP A 137 11.16 7.64 -16.91
CA ASP A 137 11.22 6.47 -16.04
C ASP A 137 9.83 5.85 -16.00
N ILE A 138 9.69 4.75 -16.72
CA ILE A 138 8.41 4.07 -16.96
C ILE A 138 8.05 3.08 -15.86
N LEU A 139 8.95 2.79 -14.92
CA LEU A 139 8.76 1.76 -13.90
C LEU A 139 8.43 2.40 -12.56
N ASP A 140 7.49 1.79 -11.82
CA ASP A 140 7.30 2.12 -10.42
C ASP A 140 8.29 1.35 -9.53
N TRP A 141 9.44 1.97 -9.27
CA TRP A 141 10.48 1.41 -8.42
C TRP A 141 10.23 1.62 -6.92
N HIS A 142 9.33 2.53 -6.54
CA HIS A 142 9.22 2.96 -5.15
C HIS A 142 8.29 2.04 -4.35
N GLY A 143 7.35 1.40 -5.04
CA GLY A 143 6.33 0.55 -4.43
C GLY A 143 5.45 1.33 -3.45
N ASP A 144 4.41 0.65 -2.98
CA ASP A 144 3.25 1.33 -2.40
C ASP A 144 3.10 1.00 -0.94
N TYR A 145 4.10 1.47 -0.18
CA TYR A 145 4.15 1.25 1.26
C TYR A 145 3.67 2.46 2.04
N LEU A 146 2.81 2.22 3.04
CA LEU A 146 2.19 3.25 3.87
C LEU A 146 3.21 4.20 4.53
N HIS A 147 4.38 3.70 4.92
CA HIS A 147 5.42 4.48 5.61
C HIS A 147 6.40 5.19 4.65
N THR A 148 6.28 4.98 3.33
CA THR A 148 7.12 5.65 2.32
C THR A 148 6.25 6.47 1.36
N ASN A 149 5.56 5.83 0.40
CA ASN A 149 4.81 6.51 -0.65
C ASN A 149 3.63 7.30 -0.06
N PHE A 150 2.89 6.70 0.88
CA PHE A 150 1.70 7.30 1.49
C PHE A 150 1.94 7.97 2.85
N HIS A 151 3.19 8.26 3.22
CA HIS A 151 3.51 8.79 4.55
C HIS A 151 2.82 10.14 4.85
N VAL A 152 2.58 10.96 3.81
CA VAL A 152 1.88 12.24 3.92
C VAL A 152 0.44 12.02 4.38
N MET A 153 -0.30 11.15 3.72
CA MET A 153 -1.66 10.79 4.12
C MET A 153 -1.68 10.12 5.49
N LEU A 154 -0.74 9.23 5.79
CA LEU A 154 -0.60 8.63 7.12
C LEU A 154 -0.46 9.71 8.22
N ASN A 155 0.40 10.70 7.99
CA ASN A 155 0.63 11.78 8.95
C ASN A 155 -0.66 12.57 9.18
N MET A 156 -1.39 12.91 8.11
CA MET A 156 -2.64 13.66 8.23
C MET A 156 -3.72 12.88 8.99
N LEU A 157 -3.88 11.58 8.71
CA LEU A 157 -4.81 10.72 9.45
C LEU A 157 -4.45 10.67 10.94
N ARG A 158 -3.15 10.58 11.26
CA ARG A 158 -2.65 10.58 12.65
C ARG A 158 -2.83 11.93 13.34
N ASP A 159 -2.58 13.03 12.65
CA ASP A 159 -2.78 14.39 13.16
C ASP A 159 -4.27 14.65 13.45
N SER A 160 -5.14 14.02 12.68
CA SER A 160 -6.60 14.00 12.89
C SER A 160 -7.07 13.02 13.96
N ARG A 161 -6.11 12.38 14.66
CA ARG A 161 -6.31 11.46 15.78
C ARG A 161 -6.99 10.13 15.41
N TYR A 162 -6.82 9.68 14.17
CA TYR A 162 -7.11 8.30 13.79
C TYR A 162 -5.92 7.37 14.11
N CYS A 163 -6.23 6.13 14.48
CA CYS A 163 -5.26 5.05 14.54
C CYS A 163 -5.28 4.31 13.20
N VAL A 164 -4.15 4.27 12.51
CA VAL A 164 -4.00 3.56 11.24
C VAL A 164 -3.14 2.34 11.47
N GLU A 165 -3.69 1.16 11.19
CA GLU A 165 -2.98 -0.11 11.20
C GLU A 165 -2.84 -0.67 9.79
N THR A 166 -1.74 -1.36 9.51
CA THR A 166 -1.49 -2.00 8.21
C THR A 166 -1.95 -3.45 8.21
N LEU A 167 -2.78 -3.82 7.25
CA LEU A 167 -3.14 -5.19 6.95
C LEU A 167 -2.10 -5.80 6.00
N GLY A 168 -1.29 -6.72 6.52
CA GLY A 168 -0.25 -7.43 5.75
C GLY A 168 -0.67 -8.83 5.31
N SER A 169 -1.96 -9.14 5.31
CA SER A 169 -2.55 -10.47 5.07
C SER A 169 -3.86 -10.34 4.26
N PRO A 170 -4.40 -11.43 3.69
CA PRO A 170 -5.70 -11.40 3.02
C PRO A 170 -6.80 -10.77 3.88
N LEU A 171 -7.82 -10.20 3.22
CA LEU A 171 -8.97 -9.57 3.89
C LEU A 171 -9.63 -10.53 4.87
N THR A 172 -9.64 -11.84 4.61
CA THR A 172 -10.23 -12.86 5.50
C THR A 172 -9.63 -12.89 6.91
N CYS A 173 -8.40 -12.41 7.12
CA CYS A 173 -7.68 -12.57 8.39
C CYS A 173 -7.99 -11.53 9.48
N PHE A 174 -8.62 -10.39 9.16
CA PHE A 174 -8.90 -9.35 10.17
C PHE A 174 -10.30 -9.46 10.79
N ASP A 175 -10.45 -9.00 12.03
CA ASP A 175 -11.75 -8.87 12.70
C ASP A 175 -12.33 -7.47 12.45
N VAL A 176 -13.45 -7.43 11.72
CA VAL A 176 -14.19 -6.20 11.38
C VAL A 176 -14.64 -5.40 12.60
N ARG A 177 -14.81 -6.04 13.77
CA ARG A 177 -15.28 -5.36 14.99
C ARG A 177 -14.25 -4.38 15.54
N GLN A 178 -12.98 -4.53 15.16
CA GLN A 178 -11.89 -3.68 15.62
C GLN A 178 -11.73 -2.40 14.79
N TYR A 179 -12.26 -2.38 13.56
CA TYR A 179 -12.05 -1.29 12.61
C TYR A 179 -13.38 -0.66 12.19
N TRP A 180 -13.36 0.66 12.02
CA TRP A 180 -14.49 1.38 11.47
C TRP A 180 -14.38 1.51 9.96
N THR A 181 -13.17 1.67 9.44
CA THR A 181 -12.95 1.91 8.02
C THR A 181 -11.80 1.04 7.48
N LEU A 182 -12.02 0.40 6.33
CA LEU A 182 -10.99 -0.18 5.49
C LEU A 182 -10.63 0.81 4.38
N LEU A 183 -9.34 1.10 4.26
CA LEU A 183 -8.76 2.02 3.30
C LEU A 183 -7.96 1.21 2.26
N MET A 184 -8.36 1.33 1.00
CA MET A 184 -7.83 0.60 -0.14
C MET A 184 -7.26 1.62 -1.12
N VAL A 185 -5.94 1.73 -1.19
CA VAL A 185 -5.25 2.78 -1.96
C VAL A 185 -4.21 2.12 -2.84
N ASP A 186 -4.34 2.34 -4.14
CA ASP A 186 -3.43 1.83 -5.16
C ASP A 186 -3.19 0.32 -5.02
N LEU A 187 -4.19 -0.43 -5.47
CA LEU A 187 -4.22 -1.89 -5.33
C LEU A 187 -4.15 -2.55 -6.70
N GLU A 188 -3.19 -3.44 -6.84
CA GLU A 188 -2.81 -4.04 -8.12
C GLU A 188 -2.98 -5.57 -8.15
N ASP A 189 -3.26 -6.18 -7.00
CA ASP A 189 -3.45 -7.63 -6.88
C ASP A 189 -4.93 -8.05 -7.05
N GLU A 190 -5.14 -9.33 -7.30
CA GLU A 190 -6.48 -9.93 -7.43
C GLU A 190 -7.02 -10.36 -6.05
N TYR A 191 -8.35 -10.42 -5.93
CA TYR A 191 -9.02 -10.87 -4.70
C TYR A 191 -9.55 -12.29 -4.85
N PHE A 192 -9.36 -13.10 -3.81
CA PHE A 192 -10.00 -14.40 -3.75
C PHE A 192 -11.50 -14.26 -3.50
N LYS A 193 -12.27 -15.26 -3.93
CA LYS A 193 -13.73 -15.27 -3.76
C LYS A 193 -14.14 -15.13 -2.29
N GLU A 194 -13.39 -15.77 -1.39
CA GLU A 194 -13.61 -15.71 0.05
C GLU A 194 -13.39 -14.31 0.62
N GLU A 195 -12.48 -13.52 0.03
CA GLU A 195 -12.24 -12.13 0.42
C GLU A 195 -13.38 -11.22 -0.02
N ILE A 196 -13.88 -11.42 -1.24
CA ILE A 196 -15.03 -10.66 -1.78
C ILE A 196 -16.27 -10.93 -0.93
N GLU A 197 -16.55 -12.19 -0.61
CA GLU A 197 -17.67 -12.58 0.25
C GLU A 197 -17.54 -12.00 1.66
N LYS A 198 -16.35 -12.12 2.27
CA LYS A 198 -16.07 -11.57 3.60
C LYS A 198 -16.23 -10.06 3.65
N LEU A 199 -15.67 -9.33 2.68
CA LEU A 199 -15.77 -7.87 2.63
C LEU A 199 -17.23 -7.41 2.47
N ARG A 200 -17.99 -8.11 1.63
CA ARG A 200 -19.41 -7.85 1.45
C ARG A 200 -20.19 -7.98 2.76
N ASP A 201 -19.97 -9.08 3.48
CA ASP A 201 -20.65 -9.31 4.75
C ASP A 201 -20.24 -8.31 5.83
N ASP A 202 -18.96 -7.93 5.87
CA ASP A 202 -18.45 -6.92 6.80
C ASP A 202 -19.07 -5.54 6.59
N ILE A 203 -19.24 -5.13 5.34
CA ILE A 203 -19.86 -3.84 5.01
C ILE A 203 -21.35 -3.89 5.32
N LEU A 204 -22.07 -4.91 4.83
CA LEU A 204 -23.54 -4.96 4.93
C LEU A 204 -24.02 -5.26 6.35
N ASN A 205 -23.34 -6.15 7.07
CA ASN A 205 -23.83 -6.67 8.36
C ASN A 205 -23.09 -6.09 9.56
N ALA A 206 -21.80 -5.76 9.43
CA ALA A 206 -20.99 -5.25 10.54
C ALA A 206 -20.78 -3.73 10.50
N GLY A 207 -21.25 -3.06 9.43
CA GLY A 207 -21.13 -1.61 9.29
C GLY A 207 -19.69 -1.16 9.09
N LEU A 208 -18.88 -1.93 8.36
CA LEU A 208 -17.56 -1.48 7.93
C LEU A 208 -17.71 -0.37 6.89
N GLY A 209 -17.02 0.75 7.08
CA GLY A 209 -16.80 1.73 6.04
C GLY A 209 -15.70 1.26 5.09
N LEU A 210 -15.91 1.41 3.79
CA LEU A 210 -14.92 1.12 2.77
C LEU A 210 -14.57 2.42 2.05
N VAL A 211 -13.29 2.74 1.92
CA VAL A 211 -12.82 3.84 1.09
C VAL A 211 -11.82 3.28 0.09
N VAL A 212 -12.20 3.31 -1.19
CA VAL A 212 -11.37 2.85 -2.30
C VAL A 212 -10.84 4.04 -3.05
N PHE A 213 -9.57 3.97 -3.39
CA PHE A 213 -8.83 4.93 -4.17
C PHE A 213 -8.24 4.19 -5.39
N ALA A 214 -8.86 4.39 -6.56
CA ALA A 214 -8.51 3.69 -7.79
C ALA A 214 -7.76 4.57 -8.81
N GLU A 215 -6.63 4.07 -9.32
CA GLU A 215 -5.80 4.70 -10.35
C GLU A 215 -6.24 4.34 -11.79
N TRP A 216 -5.51 4.83 -12.80
CA TRP A 216 -5.84 4.54 -14.21
C TRP A 216 -5.66 3.07 -14.58
N TYR A 217 -6.45 2.65 -15.58
CA TYR A 217 -6.29 1.39 -16.29
C TYR A 217 -6.74 1.59 -17.74
N ASN A 218 -5.86 1.29 -18.70
CA ASN A 218 -6.22 1.37 -20.11
C ASN A 218 -5.32 0.45 -20.94
N MET A 219 -5.93 -0.57 -21.56
CA MET A 219 -5.20 -1.62 -22.27
C MET A 219 -4.40 -1.09 -23.47
N ASP A 220 -4.97 -0.17 -24.24
CA ASP A 220 -4.28 0.40 -25.41
C ASP A 220 -3.04 1.20 -25.01
N THR A 221 -3.12 1.92 -23.90
CA THR A 221 -2.00 2.67 -23.33
C THR A 221 -0.93 1.73 -22.79
N MET A 222 -1.32 0.69 -22.05
CA MET A 222 -0.40 -0.34 -21.55
C MET A 222 0.36 -1.05 -22.68
N VAL A 223 -0.31 -1.43 -23.78
CA VAL A 223 0.34 -2.06 -24.94
C VAL A 223 1.38 -1.14 -25.57
N LYS A 224 1.14 0.17 -25.60
CA LYS A 224 2.09 1.17 -26.13
C LYS A 224 3.29 1.41 -25.21
N MET A 225 3.17 1.13 -23.92
CA MET A 225 4.24 1.22 -22.92
C MET A 225 5.16 -0.01 -22.90
N ARG A 226 4.89 -1.01 -23.74
CA ARG A 226 5.75 -2.18 -23.91
C ARG A 226 7.14 -1.77 -24.39
N PHE A 227 8.17 -2.29 -23.72
CA PHE A 227 9.57 -2.07 -24.11
C PHE A 227 10.36 -3.38 -24.12
N TYR A 228 11.50 -3.37 -24.81
CA TYR A 228 12.43 -4.50 -24.82
C TYR A 228 13.44 -4.32 -23.68
N ASP A 229 13.46 -5.23 -22.72
CA ASP A 229 14.46 -5.22 -21.65
C ASP A 229 15.69 -6.00 -22.11
N ASP A 230 16.81 -5.30 -22.23
CA ASP A 230 18.09 -5.87 -22.64
C ASP A 230 18.63 -6.86 -21.58
N ASN A 231 18.26 -6.70 -20.30
CA ASN A 231 18.74 -7.57 -19.23
C ASN A 231 18.09 -8.96 -19.30
N THR A 232 16.76 -9.03 -19.46
CA THR A 232 16.03 -10.30 -19.61
C THR A 232 15.96 -10.80 -21.05
N ARG A 233 16.36 -9.97 -22.03
CA ARG A 233 16.21 -10.21 -23.47
C ARG A 233 14.77 -10.53 -23.89
N SER A 234 13.81 -9.95 -23.20
CA SER A 234 12.40 -10.17 -23.44
C SER A 234 11.65 -8.84 -23.55
N TRP A 235 10.50 -8.89 -24.22
CA TRP A 235 9.58 -7.78 -24.19
C TRP A 235 8.82 -7.77 -22.88
N LEU A 236 8.90 -6.65 -22.16
CA LEU A 236 8.10 -6.40 -20.97
C LEU A 236 6.87 -5.60 -21.34
N THR A 237 5.71 -6.12 -20.99
CA THR A 237 4.41 -5.43 -21.12
C THR A 237 3.88 -5.20 -19.72
N PRO A 238 3.29 -4.03 -19.43
CA PRO A 238 2.61 -3.79 -18.16
C PRO A 238 1.62 -4.91 -17.84
N ILE A 239 1.64 -5.41 -16.61
CA ILE A 239 0.65 -6.41 -16.16
C ILE A 239 -0.70 -5.76 -15.81
N THR A 240 -0.67 -4.51 -15.36
CA THR A 240 -1.82 -3.66 -15.04
C THR A 240 -1.46 -2.20 -15.28
N GLY A 241 -2.42 -1.28 -15.15
CA GLY A 241 -2.21 0.17 -15.16
C GLY A 241 -1.61 0.66 -13.84
N GLY A 242 -2.04 1.82 -13.35
CA GLY A 242 -1.75 2.25 -11.98
C GLY A 242 -2.43 1.34 -10.95
N ALA A 243 -3.69 0.95 -11.20
CA ALA A 243 -4.41 -0.01 -10.36
C ALA A 243 -4.97 -1.19 -11.17
N ASN A 244 -5.31 -2.29 -10.50
CA ASN A 244 -6.04 -3.42 -11.09
C ASN A 244 -7.55 -3.17 -11.06
N ILE A 245 -8.01 -2.32 -11.98
CA ILE A 245 -9.42 -1.92 -12.08
C ILE A 245 -10.36 -3.11 -12.31
N SER A 246 -9.93 -4.13 -13.07
CA SER A 246 -10.72 -5.34 -13.26
C SER A 246 -10.98 -6.06 -11.93
N ALA A 247 -9.95 -6.27 -11.12
CA ALA A 247 -10.11 -6.88 -9.79
C ALA A 247 -10.95 -6.03 -8.84
N LEU A 248 -10.77 -4.70 -8.85
CA LEU A 248 -11.59 -3.78 -8.06
C LEU A 248 -13.07 -3.81 -8.50
N ASN A 249 -13.34 -3.93 -9.80
CA ASN A 249 -14.70 -4.06 -10.31
C ASN A 249 -15.36 -5.37 -9.87
N ASP A 250 -14.62 -6.49 -9.87
CA ASP A 250 -15.12 -7.77 -9.35
C ASP A 250 -15.48 -7.66 -7.86
N LEU A 251 -14.60 -7.03 -7.06
CA LEU A 251 -14.80 -6.78 -5.63
C LEU A 251 -16.05 -5.91 -5.37
N LEU A 252 -16.20 -4.82 -6.13
CA LEU A 252 -17.23 -3.81 -5.91
C LEU A 252 -18.56 -4.11 -6.63
N SER A 253 -18.58 -5.12 -7.50
CA SER A 253 -19.74 -5.50 -8.33
C SER A 253 -21.02 -5.70 -7.52
N SER A 254 -20.90 -6.30 -6.33
CA SER A 254 -22.02 -6.59 -5.41
C SER A 254 -22.70 -5.34 -4.86
N PHE A 255 -22.02 -4.19 -4.90
CA PHE A 255 -22.52 -2.88 -4.49
C PHE A 255 -23.02 -2.04 -5.67
N GLY A 256 -22.96 -2.57 -6.89
CA GLY A 256 -23.37 -1.86 -8.10
C GLY A 256 -22.42 -0.72 -8.50
N ILE A 257 -21.15 -0.80 -8.08
CA ILE A 257 -20.11 0.17 -8.44
C ILE A 257 -19.20 -0.44 -9.51
N ALA A 258 -18.81 0.37 -10.49
CA ALA A 258 -17.83 -0.03 -11.49
C ALA A 258 -17.05 1.19 -12.01
N PHE A 259 -15.75 1.02 -12.17
CA PHE A 259 -14.83 1.94 -12.82
C PHE A 259 -14.66 1.57 -14.30
N GLY A 260 -14.26 2.56 -15.09
CA GLY A 260 -14.02 2.43 -16.53
C GLY A 260 -12.54 2.36 -16.88
N ASP A 261 -12.25 2.63 -18.14
CA ASP A 261 -10.92 2.56 -18.73
C ASP A 261 -10.44 3.91 -19.32
N LYS A 262 -11.14 5.00 -19.00
CA LYS A 262 -10.71 6.34 -19.42
C LYS A 262 -9.57 6.85 -18.56
N ILE A 263 -8.66 7.62 -19.17
CA ILE A 263 -7.56 8.28 -18.46
C ILE A 263 -7.89 9.76 -18.41
N LEU A 264 -8.41 10.19 -17.28
CA LEU A 264 -8.88 11.54 -17.05
C LEU A 264 -7.79 12.41 -16.41
N ASN A 265 -7.71 13.66 -16.87
CA ASN A 265 -6.80 14.67 -16.35
C ASN A 265 -7.51 16.02 -16.17
N GLY A 266 -7.23 16.74 -15.10
CA GLY A 266 -7.70 18.11 -14.92
C GLY A 266 -7.56 18.60 -13.49
N ASP A 267 -7.72 19.90 -13.31
CA ASP A 267 -7.70 20.51 -11.98
C ASP A 267 -9.12 20.54 -11.42
N PHE A 268 -9.25 20.40 -10.10
CA PHE A 268 -10.52 20.53 -9.41
C PHE A 268 -10.37 21.32 -8.11
N PHE A 269 -11.49 21.86 -7.65
CA PHE A 269 -11.57 22.64 -6.44
C PHE A 269 -12.67 22.10 -5.55
N ILE A 270 -12.33 21.74 -4.32
CA ILE A 270 -13.28 21.17 -3.37
C ILE A 270 -12.91 21.63 -1.95
N ASP A 271 -13.90 22.10 -1.19
CA ASP A 271 -13.77 22.67 0.16
C ASP A 271 -12.61 23.66 0.39
N GLY A 272 -12.37 24.55 -0.58
CA GLY A 272 -11.34 25.59 -0.44
C GLY A 272 -9.96 25.18 -0.94
N GLU A 273 -9.77 23.91 -1.30
CA GLU A 273 -8.51 23.35 -1.74
C GLU A 273 -8.49 23.12 -3.25
N HIS A 274 -7.35 23.42 -3.87
CA HIS A 274 -7.12 23.22 -5.29
C HIS A 274 -6.18 22.03 -5.50
N SER A 275 -6.63 21.05 -6.28
CA SER A 275 -5.88 19.81 -6.51
C SER A 275 -5.94 19.39 -7.98
N ARG A 276 -5.02 18.49 -8.36
CA ARG A 276 -4.93 17.97 -9.72
C ARG A 276 -5.33 16.50 -9.77
N TYR A 277 -6.28 16.20 -10.63
CA TYR A 277 -6.63 14.86 -11.06
C TYR A 277 -5.69 14.48 -12.21
N ALA A 278 -4.71 13.61 -11.96
CA ALA A 278 -3.63 13.32 -12.91
C ALA A 278 -3.62 11.83 -13.26
N SER A 279 -4.00 11.50 -14.49
CA SER A 279 -3.98 10.16 -15.08
C SER A 279 -4.73 9.12 -14.27
N ARG A 280 -6.05 9.26 -14.17
CA ARG A 280 -6.88 8.38 -13.32
C ARG A 280 -8.07 7.82 -14.08
N THR A 281 -8.67 6.76 -13.53
CA THR A 281 -9.85 6.12 -14.12
C THR A 281 -11.10 7.02 -14.07
N ASP A 282 -12.11 6.66 -14.85
CA ASP A 282 -13.49 7.18 -14.78
C ASP A 282 -14.43 6.22 -14.04
N LYS A 283 -15.62 6.70 -13.73
CA LYS A 283 -16.68 5.92 -13.08
C LYS A 283 -17.77 5.59 -14.11
N VAL A 284 -18.04 4.30 -14.29
CA VAL A 284 -19.06 3.82 -15.23
C VAL A 284 -20.39 3.54 -14.54
N LYS A 285 -20.37 3.03 -13.30
CA LYS A 285 -21.58 2.64 -12.57
C LYS A 285 -21.51 3.06 -11.10
N PHE A 286 -22.63 3.53 -10.58
CA PHE A 286 -22.81 3.82 -9.16
C PHE A 286 -24.26 3.51 -8.76
N PRO A 287 -24.52 3.00 -7.54
CA PRO A 287 -25.87 2.71 -7.08
C PRO A 287 -26.73 3.98 -6.99
N GLU A 288 -28.02 3.81 -7.26
CA GLU A 288 -29.01 4.88 -7.08
C GLU A 288 -29.09 5.31 -5.61
N GLY A 289 -29.19 6.61 -5.36
CA GLY A 289 -29.17 7.19 -4.02
C GLY A 289 -27.77 7.45 -3.44
N GLY A 290 -26.72 7.04 -4.14
CA GLY A 290 -25.35 7.41 -3.82
C GLY A 290 -25.05 8.88 -4.19
N PHE A 291 -24.21 9.54 -3.39
CA PHE A 291 -23.75 10.91 -3.65
C PHE A 291 -22.51 10.92 -4.52
N VAL A 292 -22.51 11.81 -5.51
CA VAL A 292 -21.55 11.82 -6.60
C VAL A 292 -21.15 13.28 -6.87
N HIS A 293 -19.85 13.59 -6.76
CA HIS A 293 -19.25 14.86 -7.14
C HIS A 293 -18.65 14.76 -8.54
N SER A 294 -19.05 15.62 -9.46
CA SER A 294 -18.54 15.60 -10.84
C SER A 294 -17.73 16.86 -11.14
N PHE A 295 -16.63 16.68 -11.86
CA PHE A 295 -15.75 17.73 -12.34
C PHE A 295 -15.47 17.51 -13.83
N PRO A 296 -15.35 18.58 -14.64
CA PRO A 296 -15.00 18.45 -16.04
C PRO A 296 -13.52 18.06 -16.16
N PHE A 297 -13.24 16.86 -16.67
CA PHE A 297 -11.88 16.41 -16.92
C PHE A 297 -11.64 16.17 -18.41
N LEU A 298 -10.38 16.21 -18.81
CA LEU A 298 -9.91 15.90 -20.14
C LEU A 298 -9.68 14.39 -20.25
N ASP A 299 -10.33 13.74 -21.21
CA ASP A 299 -10.04 12.36 -21.58
C ASP A 299 -8.78 12.30 -22.46
N SER A 300 -7.79 11.54 -22.00
CA SER A 300 -6.50 11.36 -22.66
C SER A 300 -6.24 9.92 -23.11
N SER A 301 -7.23 9.02 -22.99
CA SER A 301 -7.09 7.60 -23.38
C SER A 301 -6.63 7.42 -24.82
N GLU A 302 -7.11 8.26 -25.74
CA GLU A 302 -6.69 8.26 -27.14
C GLU A 302 -5.39 9.05 -27.39
N SER A 303 -5.05 10.02 -26.54
CA SER A 303 -3.90 10.91 -26.74
C SER A 303 -2.55 10.23 -26.43
N GLY A 304 -2.55 9.15 -25.65
CA GLY A 304 -1.42 8.23 -25.57
C GLY A 304 -1.08 7.56 -26.92
N ALA A 305 -1.97 7.63 -27.92
CA ALA A 305 -1.82 6.97 -29.22
C ALA A 305 -0.99 7.73 -30.27
N THR A 306 -0.72 9.03 -30.14
CA THR A 306 -0.33 9.85 -31.32
C THR A 306 0.99 10.63 -31.22
N GLN A 307 1.87 10.38 -30.25
CA GLN A 307 3.12 11.16 -30.14
C GLN A 307 4.42 10.39 -30.41
N ASN A 308 4.37 9.09 -30.74
CA ASN A 308 5.56 8.34 -31.17
C ASN A 308 5.77 8.29 -32.69
N VAL A 309 4.99 9.04 -33.48
CA VAL A 309 5.17 9.12 -34.94
C VAL A 309 5.15 10.58 -35.37
N LEU A 310 6.35 11.10 -35.61
CA LEU A 310 6.68 12.33 -36.36
C LEU A 310 6.12 13.67 -35.85
N GLN A 311 7.07 14.56 -35.51
CA GLN A 311 6.93 16.00 -35.72
C GLN A 311 6.57 16.27 -37.18
N THR A 312 5.30 16.51 -37.50
CA THR A 312 4.89 17.40 -38.60
C THR A 312 3.47 17.90 -38.40
N SER A 313 3.36 19.23 -38.23
CA SER A 313 2.28 20.12 -38.65
C SER A 313 0.81 19.70 -38.43
N GLY A 314 0.19 20.35 -37.43
CA GLY A 314 -1.05 21.10 -37.58
C GLY A 314 -2.33 20.36 -37.96
N LEU A 315 -3.12 19.97 -36.95
CA LEU A 315 -4.58 20.21 -36.90
C LEU A 315 -5.05 19.94 -35.46
N MET A 316 -5.54 20.97 -34.75
CA MET A 316 -6.26 20.75 -33.50
C MET A 316 -7.56 20.03 -33.82
N LYS A 317 -7.69 18.77 -33.37
CA LYS A 317 -8.97 18.05 -33.33
C LYS A 317 -9.76 18.47 -32.10
N GLU A 318 -11.08 18.52 -32.26
CA GLU A 318 -12.05 18.90 -31.23
C GLU A 318 -11.83 18.14 -29.92
N VAL A 319 -11.80 18.92 -28.83
CA VAL A 319 -11.65 18.46 -27.45
C VAL A 319 -13.01 17.97 -26.97
N HIS A 320 -13.15 16.67 -26.73
CA HIS A 320 -14.30 16.14 -25.99
C HIS A 320 -14.03 16.26 -24.49
N LEU A 321 -14.71 17.19 -23.83
CA LEU A 321 -14.81 17.23 -22.36
C LEU A 321 -15.64 16.03 -21.92
N SER A 322 -15.11 15.24 -20.97
CA SER A 322 -15.83 14.16 -20.32
C SER A 322 -16.06 14.52 -18.85
N ASP A 323 -17.27 14.25 -18.35
CA ASP A 323 -17.57 14.44 -16.94
C ASP A 323 -16.83 13.35 -16.14
N GLY A 324 -15.74 13.76 -15.49
CA GLY A 324 -15.02 12.93 -14.54
C GLY A 324 -15.61 13.07 -13.15
N VAL A 325 -15.57 12.01 -12.34
CA VAL A 325 -16.46 11.91 -11.19
C VAL A 325 -15.76 11.34 -9.96
N LEU A 326 -15.76 12.09 -8.86
CA LEU A 326 -15.34 11.73 -7.49
C LEU A 326 -16.60 11.39 -6.65
N SER A 327 -16.60 10.36 -5.80
CA SER A 327 -17.85 9.92 -5.12
C SER A 327 -17.68 9.76 -3.60
N LEU A 328 -18.14 10.74 -2.81
CA LEU A 328 -18.17 10.65 -1.35
C LEU A 328 -19.60 10.59 -0.81
N CYS A 329 -19.85 9.64 0.10
CA CYS A 329 -21.08 9.57 0.89
C CYS A 329 -20.85 10.24 2.26
N PHE A 330 -21.82 11.03 2.74
CA PHE A 330 -21.72 11.86 3.96
C PHE A 330 -21.32 11.06 5.22
N LEU A 331 -20.10 11.27 5.71
CA LEU A 331 -19.71 11.26 7.12
C LEU A 331 -18.35 11.96 7.27
N GLN A 332 -18.19 12.59 8.42
CA GLN A 332 -17.17 13.55 8.84
C GLN A 332 -15.74 12.96 8.89
N PHE A 333 -15.22 12.50 7.75
CA PHE A 333 -13.79 12.50 7.48
C PHE A 333 -13.46 13.89 6.97
N ASP A 334 -12.67 14.66 7.72
CA ASP A 334 -12.22 15.98 7.25
C ASP A 334 -11.53 15.78 5.90
N MET A 335 -12.16 16.22 4.82
CA MET A 335 -11.62 16.05 3.48
C MET A 335 -10.30 16.82 3.32
N GLN A 336 -10.05 17.83 4.16
CA GLN A 336 -8.75 18.49 4.36
C GLN A 336 -7.60 17.52 4.67
N VAL A 337 -7.90 16.34 5.23
CA VAL A 337 -6.92 15.29 5.60
C VAL A 337 -6.45 14.48 4.40
N LEU A 338 -7.21 14.47 3.30
CA LEU A 338 -6.97 13.61 2.13
C LEU A 338 -6.46 14.36 0.88
N LEU A 339 -6.56 15.70 0.87
CA LEU A 339 -6.25 16.56 -0.27
C LEU A 339 -4.79 17.06 -0.43
N PRO A 340 -3.88 17.07 0.58
CA PRO A 340 -2.59 17.73 0.40
C PRO A 340 -1.48 16.85 -0.21
N SER A 341 -1.74 15.59 -0.58
CA SER A 341 -0.84 14.85 -1.49
C SER A 341 -1.10 15.28 -2.92
N GLN A 342 -0.35 16.27 -3.40
CA GLN A 342 -0.42 16.85 -4.75
C GLN A 342 -0.25 15.84 -5.91
N TRP A 343 0.01 14.56 -5.61
CA TRP A 343 0.36 13.52 -6.58
C TRP A 343 -0.63 12.36 -6.63
N ILE A 344 -1.51 12.18 -5.64
CA ILE A 344 -2.35 10.97 -5.51
C ILE A 344 -3.71 11.36 -4.91
N ILE A 345 -4.70 11.70 -5.74
CA ILE A 345 -6.12 11.72 -5.37
C ILE A 345 -6.93 10.84 -6.33
N PRO A 346 -6.98 9.52 -6.09
CA PRO A 346 -7.71 8.56 -6.92
C PRO A 346 -9.22 8.82 -6.93
N ILE A 347 -10.00 8.10 -7.77
CA ILE A 347 -11.45 8.09 -7.54
C ILE A 347 -11.68 7.59 -6.12
N ILE A 348 -12.24 8.44 -5.29
CA ILE A 348 -12.70 8.06 -3.95
C ILE A 348 -14.07 7.44 -4.12
N VAL A 349 -14.23 6.20 -3.68
CA VAL A 349 -15.51 5.57 -3.44
C VAL A 349 -15.61 5.24 -1.97
N ALA A 350 -16.54 5.90 -1.28
CA ALA A 350 -16.86 5.60 0.11
C ALA A 350 -18.18 4.82 0.21
N ILE A 351 -18.14 3.59 0.73
CA ILE A 351 -19.32 2.77 1.05
C ILE A 351 -19.44 2.70 2.57
N PHE A 352 -20.59 3.04 3.12
CA PHE A 352 -20.87 2.86 4.55
C PHE A 352 -22.02 1.88 4.72
N GLY A 353 -21.80 0.85 5.55
CA GLY A 353 -22.89 -0.01 5.99
C GLY A 353 -23.88 0.77 6.84
N THR A 354 -25.15 0.78 6.46
CA THR A 354 -26.21 1.41 7.25
C THR A 354 -26.52 0.52 8.46
N SER A 355 -25.99 0.87 9.63
CA SER A 355 -26.51 0.37 10.91
C SER A 355 -27.41 1.45 11.52
N PHE A 356 -28.72 1.26 11.47
CA PHE A 356 -29.67 1.99 12.33
C PHE A 356 -29.70 1.39 13.73
#